data_AF-A0A7S2K756-F1
#
_entry.id   AF-A0A7S2K756-F1
#
_cell.length_a   1.000
_cell.length_b   1.000
_cell.length_c   1.000
_cell.angle_alpha   90.00
_cell.angle_beta   90.00
_cell.angle_gamma   90.00
#
_symmetry.space_group_name_H-M   'P 1'
#
loop_
_entity.id
_entity.type
_entity.pdbx_description
1 polymer ?
#
loop_
_entity_poly.entity_id
_entity_poly.type
_entity_poly.pdbx_seq_one_letter_code
_entity_poly.pdbx_strand_id
1 'polypeptide(L)'
;REARAKDGGAASLATLCHMVHVVLDGEKVLGKVGPADAEAPALSLAADPMAARRLYGIYLAHSFDDSEAAPAEVVVAMLQMSAADEQAARLEVCQPRLRDLYADAIAKAEAEGRPLAEAYDALQPALQQLQLPREAAEAAALMVYKDRLALVAGRILKEPEKKALDAVRRFLDLSDSDVRTHVIKAFGKVYQGAVEEAMGRRDIMSPEGREALELLRVRLGLAEDDAEKIMYGVVDERLKNRMEGVQEAWERATYAKETLAQVWKDRGKDAGDDPNADGSGELGILEKKKMDVRGYELMVELTAIADLYTRNKVFREGDHLTHEEAYPVTVGRFVEDKTKEEMFGIYAWNAVTCQDSAVRETWTAAKPHVGGILGLAPERQQKVMVRMVSRWANMFIKQQIAEKGELGKEEISTLTNWVPTFFGIDEAVTADLVQSTNKGLLQSKVLRLLNQPKVVAADVQKLREDVETWDLSIQKDLELTKPQLRSLFRVEIIAALEDEALTEAEKAEAVEASQGSFGLTEKEAREELEDLVKARAQGYLVNAVGDLLQGNEAQAINEMQRLELVAGFAEQMDGIELKRQEWEVSAPMRQRLLKTYAASPLGAKKAPNVKLLGDALGVA
;
A
#
# COMPACT_ATOMS: atom_id res chain seq x y z
N ARG A 1 37.10 -36.17 -47.81
CA ARG A 1 37.89 -35.42 -46.79
C ARG A 1 37.93 -36.18 -45.47
N GLU A 2 36.82 -36.73 -44.97
CA GLU A 2 36.82 -37.65 -43.81
C GLU A 2 37.68 -38.92 -43.99
N ALA A 3 37.67 -39.55 -45.18
CA ALA A 3 38.53 -40.71 -45.44
C ALA A 3 40.04 -40.39 -45.34
N ARG A 4 40.47 -39.23 -45.86
CA ARG A 4 41.86 -38.75 -45.72
C ARG A 4 42.22 -38.35 -44.28
N ALA A 5 41.26 -37.91 -43.48
CA ALA A 5 41.47 -37.60 -42.06
C ALA A 5 41.61 -38.89 -41.22
N LYS A 6 40.86 -39.95 -41.55
CA LYS A 6 41.00 -41.28 -40.95
C LYS A 6 42.36 -41.92 -41.28
N ASP A 7 42.81 -41.84 -42.53
CA ASP A 7 44.13 -42.36 -42.95
C ASP A 7 45.30 -41.63 -42.29
N GLY A 8 45.21 -40.29 -42.16
CA GLY A 8 46.23 -39.48 -41.48
C GLY A 8 46.29 -39.71 -39.97
N GLY A 9 45.13 -39.95 -39.33
CA GLY A 9 45.04 -40.30 -37.91
C GLY A 9 45.66 -41.66 -37.60
N ALA A 10 45.40 -42.67 -38.42
CA ALA A 10 45.98 -44.01 -38.25
C ALA A 10 47.51 -44.02 -38.43
N ALA A 11 48.04 -43.27 -39.39
CA ALA A 11 49.49 -43.12 -39.57
C ALA A 11 50.16 -42.37 -38.41
N SER A 12 49.50 -41.33 -37.88
CA SER A 12 49.98 -40.57 -36.72
C SER A 12 49.95 -41.42 -35.45
N LEU A 13 48.93 -42.26 -35.26
CA LEU A 13 48.82 -43.20 -34.16
C LEU A 13 49.87 -44.31 -34.24
N ALA A 14 50.06 -44.92 -35.41
CA ALA A 14 51.09 -45.94 -35.60
C ALA A 14 52.49 -45.39 -35.30
N THR A 15 52.76 -44.14 -35.67
CA THR A 15 54.00 -43.43 -35.34
C THR A 15 54.09 -43.20 -33.83
N LEU A 16 53.01 -42.74 -33.18
CA LEU A 16 52.97 -42.50 -31.75
C LEU A 16 53.14 -43.80 -30.93
N CYS A 17 52.46 -44.88 -31.29
CA CYS A 17 52.63 -46.20 -30.68
C CYS A 17 54.07 -46.72 -30.86
N HIS A 18 54.66 -46.56 -32.04
CA HIS A 18 56.06 -46.93 -32.27
C HIS A 18 57.03 -46.13 -31.40
N MET A 19 56.80 -44.81 -31.27
CA MET A 19 57.61 -43.95 -30.40
C MET A 19 57.47 -44.32 -28.93
N VAL A 20 56.26 -44.63 -28.46
CA VAL A 20 56.01 -45.06 -27.08
C VAL A 20 56.67 -46.41 -26.79
N HIS A 21 56.63 -47.36 -27.73
CA HIS A 21 57.36 -48.62 -27.60
C HIS A 21 58.87 -48.41 -27.54
N VAL A 22 59.42 -47.51 -28.36
CA VAL A 22 60.85 -47.15 -28.32
C VAL A 22 61.24 -46.53 -26.98
N VAL A 23 60.38 -45.70 -26.38
CA VAL A 23 60.61 -45.11 -25.05
C VAL A 23 60.56 -46.20 -23.96
N LEU A 24 59.54 -47.05 -23.95
CA LEU A 24 59.38 -48.12 -22.96
C LEU A 24 60.50 -49.18 -23.05
N ASP A 25 60.93 -49.53 -24.27
CA ASP A 25 62.05 -50.45 -24.47
C ASP A 25 63.39 -49.78 -24.12
N GLY A 26 63.53 -48.47 -24.36
CA GLY A 26 64.66 -47.66 -23.93
C GLY A 26 64.80 -47.62 -22.40
N GLU A 27 63.71 -47.39 -21.67
CA GLU A 27 63.69 -47.42 -20.19
C GLU A 27 64.00 -48.81 -19.63
N LYS A 28 63.50 -49.89 -20.26
CA LYS A 28 63.85 -51.27 -19.86
C LYS A 28 65.32 -51.60 -20.10
N VAL A 29 65.93 -51.03 -21.12
CA VAL A 29 67.36 -51.18 -21.41
C VAL A 29 68.20 -50.34 -20.44
N LEU A 30 67.78 -49.10 -20.17
CA LEU A 30 68.42 -48.22 -19.18
C LEU A 30 68.31 -48.78 -17.75
N GLY A 31 67.18 -49.37 -17.35
CA GLY A 31 67.02 -50.01 -16.03
C GLY A 31 67.87 -51.28 -15.83
N LYS A 32 68.41 -51.88 -16.91
CA LYS A 32 69.36 -53.01 -16.84
C LYS A 32 70.81 -52.56 -16.75
N VAL A 33 71.10 -51.29 -17.04
CA VAL A 33 72.40 -50.66 -16.83
C VAL A 33 72.27 -49.89 -15.52
N GLY A 34 72.98 -50.33 -14.46
CA GLY A 34 72.84 -49.76 -13.11
C GLY A 34 72.93 -48.22 -13.05
N PRO A 35 72.52 -47.59 -11.94
CA PRO A 35 72.23 -46.16 -11.87
C PRO A 35 73.45 -45.34 -12.30
N ALA A 36 73.41 -44.84 -13.54
CA ALA A 36 74.34 -43.85 -14.01
C ALA A 36 73.67 -42.50 -13.76
N ASP A 37 74.36 -41.64 -12.99
CA ASP A 37 74.01 -40.25 -12.67
C ASP A 37 74.03 -39.33 -13.91
N ALA A 38 73.39 -39.74 -15.00
CA ALA A 38 73.15 -38.94 -16.17
C ALA A 38 71.64 -38.83 -16.36
N GLU A 39 71.09 -37.63 -16.17
CA GLU A 39 69.76 -37.26 -16.65
C GLU A 39 69.69 -37.62 -18.14
N ALA A 40 69.15 -38.81 -18.44
CA ALA A 40 68.83 -39.18 -19.80
C ALA A 40 67.75 -38.20 -20.28
N PRO A 41 67.95 -37.48 -21.40
CA PRO A 41 66.94 -36.57 -21.90
C PRO A 41 65.69 -37.38 -22.21
N ALA A 42 64.60 -37.13 -21.49
CA ALA A 42 63.30 -37.70 -21.80
C ALA A 42 62.99 -37.39 -23.27
N LEU A 43 62.70 -38.43 -24.06
CA LEU A 43 62.28 -38.29 -25.45
C LEU A 43 60.94 -37.52 -25.49
N SER A 44 61.02 -36.20 -25.59
CA SER A 44 59.85 -35.32 -25.61
C SER A 44 59.55 -34.83 -27.01
N LEU A 45 58.28 -34.94 -27.42
CA LEU A 45 57.75 -34.27 -28.59
C LEU A 45 57.22 -32.90 -28.14
N ALA A 46 57.98 -31.84 -28.38
CA ALA A 46 57.49 -30.47 -28.22
C ALA A 46 56.45 -30.16 -29.31
N ALA A 47 55.22 -30.58 -29.10
CA ALA A 47 54.09 -30.31 -29.97
C ALA A 47 53.34 -29.05 -29.50
N ASP A 48 52.77 -28.30 -30.44
CA ASP A 48 51.80 -27.24 -30.15
C ASP A 48 50.67 -27.80 -29.25
N PRO A 49 50.26 -27.12 -28.16
CA PRO A 49 49.26 -27.65 -27.22
C PRO A 49 47.98 -28.20 -27.87
N MET A 50 47.53 -27.60 -28.98
CA MET A 50 46.38 -28.11 -29.74
C MET A 50 46.66 -29.43 -30.47
N ALA A 51 47.87 -29.61 -31.00
CA ALA A 51 48.29 -30.85 -31.66
C ALA A 51 48.52 -31.96 -30.62
N ALA A 52 49.13 -31.64 -29.49
CA ALA A 52 49.32 -32.56 -28.35
C ALA A 52 47.96 -33.08 -27.84
N ARG A 53 46.99 -32.18 -27.61
CA ARG A 53 45.62 -32.53 -27.21
C ARG A 53 44.92 -33.47 -28.20
N ARG A 54 45.05 -33.21 -29.50
CA ARG A 54 44.45 -34.06 -30.54
C ARG A 54 45.09 -35.45 -30.62
N LEU A 55 46.42 -35.52 -30.54
CA LEU A 55 47.15 -36.78 -30.56
C LEU A 55 46.85 -37.62 -29.32
N TYR A 56 46.79 -36.99 -28.15
CA TYR A 56 46.39 -37.66 -26.92
C TYR A 56 44.93 -38.12 -26.96
N GLY A 57 44.01 -37.32 -27.50
CA GLY A 57 42.62 -37.73 -27.70
C GLY A 57 42.47 -38.95 -28.64
N ILE A 58 43.24 -39.00 -29.73
CA ILE A 58 43.27 -40.16 -30.63
C ILE A 58 43.83 -41.40 -29.91
N TYR A 59 44.93 -41.24 -29.17
CA TYR A 59 45.49 -42.31 -28.36
C TYR A 59 44.51 -42.84 -27.31
N LEU A 60 43.81 -41.95 -26.58
CA LEU A 60 42.78 -42.33 -25.62
C LEU A 60 41.68 -43.17 -26.28
N ALA A 61 41.16 -42.71 -27.42
CA ALA A 61 40.13 -43.44 -28.17
C ALA A 61 40.56 -44.87 -28.54
N HIS A 62 41.84 -45.08 -28.89
CA HIS A 62 42.37 -46.40 -29.20
C HIS A 62 42.70 -47.24 -27.95
N SER A 63 43.17 -46.61 -26.87
CA SER A 63 43.56 -47.31 -25.63
C SER A 63 42.39 -48.01 -24.92
N PHE A 64 41.17 -47.56 -25.18
CA PHE A 64 39.95 -48.20 -24.66
C PHE A 64 39.50 -49.39 -25.51
N ASP A 65 39.95 -49.48 -26.76
CA ASP A 65 39.56 -50.54 -27.69
C ASP A 65 40.62 -51.65 -27.77
N ASP A 66 41.86 -51.39 -27.32
CA ASP A 66 43.02 -52.28 -27.42
C ASP A 66 43.70 -52.54 -26.07
N SER A 67 43.77 -53.81 -25.65
CA SER A 67 44.24 -54.24 -24.31
C SER A 67 45.75 -54.09 -24.09
N GLU A 68 46.52 -53.85 -25.15
CA GLU A 68 47.99 -53.74 -25.12
C GLU A 68 48.48 -52.27 -25.15
N ALA A 69 47.57 -51.30 -24.97
CA ALA A 69 47.94 -49.90 -24.97
C ALA A 69 48.92 -49.55 -23.83
N ALA A 70 49.92 -48.72 -24.16
CA ALA A 70 50.88 -48.20 -23.19
C ALA A 70 50.18 -47.43 -22.05
N PRO A 71 50.84 -47.14 -20.91
CA PRO A 71 50.25 -46.34 -19.83
C PRO A 71 50.06 -44.87 -20.26
N ALA A 72 48.90 -44.28 -19.94
CA ALA A 72 48.57 -42.90 -20.33
C ALA A 72 49.58 -41.86 -19.78
N GLU A 73 50.15 -42.10 -18.60
CA GLU A 73 51.16 -41.26 -17.96
C GLU A 73 52.42 -41.08 -18.83
N VAL A 74 52.82 -42.13 -19.55
CA VAL A 74 54.00 -42.12 -20.43
C VAL A 74 53.73 -41.26 -21.67
N VAL A 75 52.51 -41.28 -22.20
CA VAL A 75 52.11 -40.49 -23.38
C VAL A 75 51.97 -39.00 -23.03
N VAL A 76 51.42 -38.69 -21.85
CA VAL A 76 51.33 -37.31 -21.32
C VAL A 76 52.73 -36.72 -21.11
N ALA A 77 53.65 -37.50 -20.52
CA ALA A 77 55.04 -37.09 -20.34
C ALA A 77 55.77 -36.90 -21.69
N MET A 78 55.54 -37.80 -22.66
CA MET A 78 56.13 -37.70 -24.00
C MET A 78 55.64 -36.46 -24.76
N LEU A 79 54.36 -36.09 -24.61
CA LEU A 79 53.75 -34.93 -25.27
C LEU A 79 53.92 -33.61 -24.49
N GLN A 80 54.56 -33.63 -23.32
CA GLN A 80 54.74 -32.48 -22.43
C GLN A 80 53.43 -31.72 -22.15
N MET A 81 52.33 -32.45 -21.98
CA MET A 81 51.02 -31.82 -21.79
C MET A 81 50.89 -31.24 -20.38
N SER A 82 50.24 -30.08 -20.28
CA SER A 82 49.79 -29.57 -18.99
C SER A 82 48.63 -30.42 -18.45
N ALA A 83 48.46 -30.45 -17.12
CA ALA A 83 47.31 -31.14 -16.50
C ALA A 83 45.96 -30.63 -17.02
N ALA A 84 45.87 -29.34 -17.38
CA ALA A 84 44.66 -28.74 -17.93
C ALA A 84 44.36 -29.23 -19.36
N ASP A 85 45.38 -29.34 -20.22
CA ASP A 85 45.23 -29.84 -21.58
C ASP A 85 44.92 -31.34 -21.61
N GLU A 86 45.51 -32.10 -20.70
CA GLU A 86 45.22 -33.52 -20.52
C GLU A 86 43.76 -33.73 -20.13
N GLN A 87 43.29 -33.00 -19.11
CA GLN A 87 41.90 -33.07 -18.67
C GLN A 87 40.94 -32.65 -19.79
N ALA A 88 41.26 -31.59 -20.54
CA ALA A 88 40.41 -31.14 -21.64
C ALA A 88 40.34 -32.14 -22.81
N ALA A 89 41.44 -32.83 -23.12
CA ALA A 89 41.48 -33.92 -24.09
C ALA A 89 40.65 -35.13 -23.63
N ARG A 90 40.76 -35.51 -22.35
CA ARG A 90 39.96 -36.57 -21.73
C ARG A 90 38.47 -36.25 -21.79
N LEU A 91 38.07 -35.01 -21.46
CA LEU A 91 36.68 -34.56 -21.55
C LEU A 91 36.13 -34.70 -22.99
N GLU A 92 36.90 -34.27 -23.99
CA GLU A 92 36.46 -34.29 -25.39
C GLU A 92 36.20 -35.71 -25.93
N VAL A 93 36.96 -36.71 -25.48
CA VAL A 93 36.88 -38.09 -25.99
C VAL A 93 36.06 -39.00 -25.09
N CYS A 94 36.25 -38.90 -23.77
CA CYS A 94 35.65 -39.82 -22.81
C CYS A 94 34.21 -39.44 -22.45
N GLN A 95 33.84 -38.15 -22.48
CA GLN A 95 32.48 -37.72 -22.14
C GLN A 95 31.41 -38.21 -23.14
N PRO A 96 31.62 -38.13 -24.47
CA PRO A 96 30.68 -38.72 -25.44
C PRO A 96 30.60 -40.24 -25.32
N ARG A 97 31.74 -40.93 -25.14
CA ARG A 97 31.78 -42.38 -24.92
C ARG A 97 31.00 -42.79 -23.66
N LEU A 98 31.15 -42.04 -22.57
CA LEU A 98 30.40 -42.28 -21.33
C LEU A 98 28.90 -42.14 -21.54
N ARG A 99 28.47 -41.12 -22.29
CA ARG A 99 27.06 -40.93 -22.67
C ARG A 99 26.52 -42.14 -23.44
N ASP A 100 27.29 -42.62 -24.43
CA ASP A 100 26.88 -43.77 -25.25
C ASP A 100 26.80 -45.05 -24.40
N LEU A 101 27.77 -45.28 -23.50
CA LEU A 101 27.76 -46.41 -22.56
C LEU A 101 26.52 -46.40 -21.65
N TYR A 102 26.18 -45.25 -21.09
CA TYR A 102 24.95 -45.12 -20.30
C TYR A 102 23.70 -45.37 -21.13
N ALA A 103 23.62 -44.81 -22.34
CA ALA A 103 22.47 -44.98 -23.23
C ALA A 103 22.28 -46.46 -23.64
N ASP A 104 23.37 -47.14 -23.99
CA ASP A 104 23.39 -48.55 -24.37
C ASP A 104 23.03 -49.46 -23.20
N ALA A 105 23.55 -49.20 -22.00
CA ALA A 105 23.23 -49.98 -20.82
C ALA A 105 21.74 -49.89 -20.46
N ILE A 106 21.15 -48.70 -20.55
CA ILE A 106 19.71 -48.51 -20.33
C ILE A 106 18.91 -49.27 -21.41
N ALA A 107 19.29 -49.15 -22.69
CA ALA A 107 18.60 -49.83 -23.79
C ALA A 107 18.66 -51.36 -23.67
N LYS A 108 19.81 -51.92 -23.27
CA LYS A 108 19.98 -53.37 -23.04
C LYS A 108 19.16 -53.84 -21.84
N ALA A 109 19.18 -53.11 -20.73
CA ALA A 109 18.39 -53.44 -19.55
C ALA A 109 16.88 -53.43 -19.85
N GLU A 110 16.40 -52.45 -20.62
CA GLU A 110 15.00 -52.37 -21.06
C GLU A 110 14.61 -53.52 -22.00
N ALA A 111 15.46 -53.90 -22.95
CA ALA A 111 15.21 -54.98 -23.90
C ALA A 111 15.21 -56.37 -23.22
N GLU A 112 16.07 -56.56 -22.21
CA GLU A 112 16.22 -57.82 -21.48
C GLU A 112 15.31 -57.93 -20.25
N GLY A 113 14.61 -56.84 -19.89
CA GLY A 113 13.78 -56.77 -18.69
C GLY A 113 14.55 -56.89 -17.37
N ARG A 114 15.86 -56.57 -17.38
CA ARG A 114 16.72 -56.66 -16.19
C ARG A 114 16.62 -55.40 -15.33
N PRO A 115 16.80 -55.51 -14.00
CA PRO A 115 16.91 -54.34 -13.14
C PRO A 115 18.10 -53.46 -13.53
N LEU A 116 17.89 -52.15 -13.63
CA LEU A 116 18.95 -51.18 -13.97
C LEU A 116 20.12 -51.20 -12.96
N ALA A 117 19.90 -51.63 -11.72
CA ALA A 117 20.96 -51.76 -10.71
C ALA A 117 22.04 -52.77 -11.15
N GLU A 118 21.66 -53.91 -11.71
CA GLU A 118 22.62 -54.93 -12.18
C GLU A 118 23.41 -54.45 -13.41
N ALA A 119 22.78 -53.60 -14.23
CA ALA A 119 23.46 -52.97 -15.37
C ALA A 119 24.49 -51.92 -14.92
N TYR A 120 24.33 -51.33 -13.74
CA TYR A 120 25.27 -50.35 -13.19
C TYR A 120 26.55 -51.02 -12.71
N ASP A 121 26.44 -52.16 -12.02
CA ASP A 121 27.59 -52.95 -11.57
C ASP A 121 28.47 -53.39 -12.76
N ALA A 122 27.84 -53.69 -13.90
CA ALA A 122 28.54 -54.03 -15.14
C ALA A 122 29.26 -52.82 -15.79
N LEU A 123 28.81 -51.58 -15.51
CA LEU A 123 29.43 -50.35 -16.02
C LEU A 123 30.59 -49.84 -15.14
N GLN A 124 30.60 -50.19 -13.84
CA GLN A 124 31.63 -49.75 -12.89
C GLN A 124 33.09 -49.92 -13.39
N PRO A 125 33.50 -51.05 -14.00
CA PRO A 125 34.86 -51.18 -14.54
C PRO A 125 35.14 -50.20 -15.70
N ALA A 126 34.16 -49.95 -16.57
CA ALA A 126 34.31 -48.99 -17.67
C ALA A 126 34.37 -47.54 -17.13
N LEU A 127 33.60 -47.21 -16.09
CA LEU A 127 33.66 -45.90 -15.42
C LEU A 127 35.03 -45.65 -14.78
N GLN A 128 35.63 -46.67 -14.15
CA GLN A 128 36.97 -46.57 -13.55
C GLN A 128 38.06 -46.37 -14.60
N GLN A 129 37.92 -46.97 -15.79
CA GLN A 129 38.86 -46.80 -16.90
C GLN A 129 38.82 -45.40 -17.50
N LEU A 130 37.64 -44.76 -17.58
CA LEU A 130 37.49 -43.43 -18.19
C LEU A 130 38.10 -42.30 -17.36
N GLN A 131 38.31 -42.50 -16.05
CA GLN A 131 38.96 -41.55 -15.12
C GLN A 131 38.49 -40.09 -15.32
N LEU A 132 37.19 -39.90 -15.47
CA LEU A 132 36.60 -38.58 -15.68
C LEU A 132 36.39 -37.84 -14.35
N PRO A 133 36.55 -36.51 -14.32
CA PRO A 133 36.09 -35.69 -13.19
C PRO A 133 34.60 -35.89 -12.95
N ARG A 134 34.19 -35.87 -11.67
CA ARG A 134 32.80 -36.08 -11.24
C ARG A 134 31.81 -35.17 -11.99
N GLU A 135 32.13 -33.88 -12.13
CA GLU A 135 31.30 -32.90 -12.83
C GLU A 135 31.03 -33.27 -14.30
N ALA A 136 32.02 -33.86 -14.98
CA ALA A 136 31.89 -34.25 -16.38
C ALA A 136 31.05 -35.52 -16.55
N ALA A 137 31.16 -36.44 -15.59
CA ALA A 137 30.33 -37.64 -15.53
C ALA A 137 28.86 -37.27 -15.24
N GLU A 138 28.62 -36.35 -14.31
CA GLU A 138 27.29 -35.79 -14.02
C GLU A 138 26.69 -35.08 -15.25
N ALA A 139 27.50 -34.30 -15.99
CA ALA A 139 27.05 -33.67 -17.23
C ALA A 139 26.69 -34.69 -18.32
N ALA A 140 27.46 -35.77 -18.49
CA ALA A 140 27.13 -36.85 -19.42
C ALA A 140 25.83 -37.57 -19.01
N ALA A 141 25.69 -37.89 -17.73
CA ALA A 141 24.48 -38.46 -17.14
C ALA A 141 23.25 -37.58 -17.38
N LEU A 142 23.35 -36.27 -17.16
CA LEU A 142 22.28 -35.30 -17.42
C LEU A 142 21.87 -35.27 -18.90
N MET A 143 22.82 -35.40 -19.84
CA MET A 143 22.49 -35.48 -21.27
C MET A 143 21.67 -36.74 -21.59
N VAL A 144 22.05 -37.91 -21.06
CA VAL A 144 21.30 -39.16 -21.25
C VAL A 144 19.91 -39.06 -20.63
N TYR A 145 19.81 -38.51 -19.41
CA TYR A 145 18.52 -38.28 -18.77
C TYR A 145 17.63 -37.35 -19.59
N LYS A 146 18.19 -36.27 -20.14
CA LYS A 146 17.47 -35.32 -21.01
C LYS A 146 16.95 -35.99 -22.28
N ASP A 147 17.75 -36.85 -22.91
CA ASP A 147 17.33 -37.59 -24.11
C ASP A 147 16.15 -38.52 -23.80
N ARG A 148 16.20 -39.21 -22.65
CA ARG A 148 15.10 -40.07 -22.18
C ARG A 148 13.86 -39.27 -21.82
N LEU A 149 14.02 -38.13 -21.15
CA LEU A 149 12.93 -37.21 -20.82
C LEU A 149 12.23 -36.69 -22.08
N ALA A 150 12.98 -36.41 -23.16
CA ALA A 150 12.43 -35.92 -24.42
C ALA A 150 11.45 -36.90 -25.10
N LEU A 151 11.61 -38.22 -24.89
CA LEU A 151 10.71 -39.25 -25.45
C LEU A 151 9.29 -39.21 -24.87
N VAL A 152 9.16 -38.64 -23.67
CA VAL A 152 7.90 -38.62 -22.92
C VAL A 152 7.43 -37.19 -22.59
N ALA A 153 8.21 -36.18 -22.99
CA ALA A 153 7.90 -34.77 -22.80
C ALA A 153 6.57 -34.36 -23.47
N GLY A 154 5.92 -33.34 -22.90
CA GLY A 154 4.70 -32.76 -23.49
C GLY A 154 3.42 -33.58 -23.34
N ARG A 155 3.44 -34.72 -22.64
CA ARG A 155 2.24 -35.52 -22.32
C ARG A 155 2.19 -35.95 -20.86
N ILE A 156 1.02 -36.34 -20.39
CA ILE A 156 0.84 -36.92 -19.06
C ILE A 156 1.48 -38.32 -19.04
N LEU A 157 2.48 -38.48 -18.18
CA LEU A 157 3.19 -39.75 -17.99
C LEU A 157 2.25 -40.84 -17.51
N LYS A 158 2.41 -42.09 -17.95
CA LYS A 158 1.81 -43.27 -17.31
C LYS A 158 2.60 -43.67 -16.07
N GLU A 159 1.97 -44.33 -15.09
CA GLU A 159 2.67 -44.83 -13.89
C GLU A 159 3.94 -45.67 -14.19
N PRO A 160 3.94 -46.62 -15.16
CA PRO A 160 5.16 -47.32 -15.53
C PRO A 160 6.23 -46.41 -16.15
N GLU A 161 5.83 -45.41 -16.93
CA GLU A 161 6.78 -44.46 -17.57
C GLU A 161 7.48 -43.60 -16.52
N LYS A 162 6.75 -43.17 -15.49
CA LYS A 162 7.35 -42.46 -14.35
C LYS A 162 8.35 -43.34 -13.59
N LYS A 163 7.95 -44.58 -13.25
CA LYS A 163 8.84 -45.53 -12.56
C LYS A 163 10.10 -45.80 -13.37
N ALA A 164 10.00 -45.89 -14.70
CA ALA A 164 11.16 -46.03 -15.58
C ALA A 164 12.07 -44.79 -15.53
N LEU A 165 11.52 -43.57 -15.61
CA LEU A 165 12.31 -42.33 -15.47
C LEU A 165 12.99 -42.22 -14.10
N ASP A 166 12.30 -42.54 -13.01
CA ASP A 166 12.86 -42.53 -11.65
C ASP A 166 13.99 -43.57 -11.51
N ALA A 167 13.83 -44.73 -12.14
CA ALA A 167 14.86 -45.77 -12.15
C ALA A 167 16.09 -45.34 -12.98
N VAL A 168 15.89 -44.70 -14.13
CA VAL A 168 16.98 -44.12 -14.94
C VAL A 168 17.69 -43.00 -14.18
N ARG A 169 16.96 -42.13 -13.48
CA ARG A 169 17.55 -41.07 -12.64
C ARG A 169 18.46 -41.65 -11.55
N ARG A 170 17.97 -42.65 -10.82
CA ARG A 170 18.74 -43.35 -9.77
C ARG A 170 19.94 -44.10 -10.34
N PHE A 171 19.78 -44.73 -11.50
CA PHE A 171 20.86 -45.41 -12.21
C PHE A 171 21.99 -44.45 -12.61
N LEU A 172 21.64 -43.22 -12.97
CA LEU A 172 22.58 -42.17 -13.32
C LEU A 172 23.14 -41.40 -12.11
N ASP A 173 22.76 -41.78 -10.89
CA ASP A 173 23.12 -41.12 -9.63
C ASP A 173 22.80 -39.60 -9.60
N LEU A 174 21.68 -39.22 -10.23
CA LEU A 174 21.24 -37.82 -10.29
C LEU A 174 20.24 -37.50 -9.17
N SER A 175 20.47 -36.38 -8.47
CA SER A 175 19.53 -35.88 -7.49
C SER A 175 18.30 -35.24 -8.15
N ASP A 176 17.23 -35.04 -7.39
CA ASP A 176 16.03 -34.35 -7.89
C ASP A 176 16.33 -32.88 -8.25
N SER A 177 17.30 -32.24 -7.58
CA SER A 177 17.74 -30.88 -7.91
C SER A 177 18.44 -30.79 -9.25
N ASP A 178 19.25 -31.79 -9.62
CA ASP A 178 20.05 -31.76 -10.86
C ASP A 178 19.16 -31.82 -12.09
N VAL A 179 18.05 -32.58 -12.00
CA VAL A 179 17.10 -32.76 -13.10
C VAL A 179 15.96 -31.75 -13.10
N ARG A 180 15.75 -31.01 -12.00
CA ARG A 180 14.61 -30.08 -11.77
C ARG A 180 14.35 -29.17 -12.97
N THR A 181 15.37 -28.47 -13.46
CA THR A 181 15.21 -27.53 -14.59
C THR A 181 14.79 -28.23 -15.90
N HIS A 182 15.25 -29.46 -16.12
CA HIS A 182 14.89 -30.22 -17.31
C HIS A 182 13.47 -30.77 -17.22
N VAL A 183 13.06 -31.26 -16.05
CA VAL A 183 11.70 -31.74 -15.76
C VAL A 183 10.68 -30.61 -15.94
N ILE A 184 10.97 -29.41 -15.41
CA ILE A 184 10.12 -28.22 -15.62
C ILE A 184 9.99 -27.90 -17.12
N LYS A 185 11.09 -27.93 -17.89
CA LYS A 185 11.03 -27.65 -19.34
C LYS A 185 10.20 -28.69 -20.11
N ALA A 186 10.22 -29.95 -19.68
CA ALA A 186 9.50 -31.03 -20.34
C ALA A 186 8.00 -31.09 -20.00
N PHE A 187 7.64 -30.82 -18.75
CA PHE A 187 6.28 -31.03 -18.23
C PHE A 187 5.59 -29.77 -17.71
N GLY A 188 6.31 -28.65 -17.56
CA GLY A 188 5.74 -27.42 -17.02
C GLY A 188 4.52 -26.93 -17.79
N LYS A 189 4.56 -27.00 -19.14
CA LYS A 189 3.41 -26.66 -19.99
C LYS A 189 2.24 -27.63 -19.85
N VAL A 190 2.51 -28.92 -19.61
CA VAL A 190 1.46 -29.93 -19.40
C VAL A 190 0.76 -29.66 -18.07
N TYR A 191 1.52 -29.37 -17.03
CA TYR A 191 0.98 -29.00 -15.72
C TYR A 191 0.22 -27.67 -15.80
N GLN A 192 0.74 -26.67 -16.51
CA GLN A 192 0.06 -25.41 -16.77
C GLN A 192 -1.31 -25.63 -17.43
N GLY A 193 -1.39 -26.41 -18.50
CA GLY A 193 -2.65 -26.74 -19.16
C GLY A 193 -3.63 -27.46 -18.23
N ALA A 194 -3.14 -28.38 -17.38
CA ALA A 194 -3.98 -29.05 -16.39
C ALA A 194 -4.52 -28.07 -15.32
N VAL A 195 -3.71 -27.09 -14.89
CA VAL A 195 -4.16 -26.03 -13.96
C VAL A 195 -5.25 -25.18 -14.62
N GLU A 196 -5.07 -24.79 -15.89
CA GLU A 196 -6.06 -24.04 -16.66
C GLU A 196 -7.38 -24.79 -16.81
N GLU A 197 -7.32 -26.10 -17.07
CA GLU A 197 -8.49 -26.97 -17.16
C GLU A 197 -9.19 -27.13 -15.80
N ALA A 198 -8.42 -27.33 -14.72
CA ALA A 198 -8.94 -27.48 -13.36
C ALA A 198 -9.64 -26.21 -12.84
N MET A 199 -9.14 -25.03 -13.22
CA MET A 199 -9.78 -23.74 -12.93
C MET A 199 -11.06 -23.52 -13.75
N GLY A 200 -11.13 -24.09 -14.95
CA GLY A 200 -12.29 -24.05 -15.82
C GLY A 200 -12.69 -22.63 -16.25
N ARG A 201 -13.99 -22.42 -16.50
CA ARG A 201 -14.54 -21.11 -16.91
C ARG A 201 -14.82 -20.16 -15.75
N ARG A 202 -14.94 -20.69 -14.54
CA ARG A 202 -15.22 -19.90 -13.32
C ARG A 202 -13.94 -19.47 -12.61
N ASP A 203 -12.78 -19.90 -13.11
CA ASP A 203 -11.45 -19.67 -12.55
C ASP A 203 -11.25 -20.23 -11.12
N ILE A 204 -12.21 -20.97 -10.57
CA ILE A 204 -12.16 -21.54 -9.22
C ILE A 204 -12.02 -23.07 -9.34
N MET A 205 -10.94 -23.60 -8.78
CA MET A 205 -10.71 -25.05 -8.72
C MET A 205 -11.61 -25.71 -7.69
N SER A 206 -12.20 -26.84 -8.06
CA SER A 206 -12.88 -27.70 -7.11
C SER A 206 -11.86 -28.42 -6.20
N PRO A 207 -12.27 -28.88 -5.00
CA PRO A 207 -11.41 -29.69 -4.14
C PRO A 207 -10.84 -30.92 -4.88
N GLU A 208 -11.67 -31.61 -5.67
CA GLU A 208 -11.27 -32.78 -6.45
C GLU A 208 -10.26 -32.40 -7.55
N GLY A 209 -10.44 -31.24 -8.18
CA GLY A 209 -9.47 -30.71 -9.15
C GLY A 209 -8.11 -30.46 -8.52
N ARG A 210 -8.05 -29.97 -7.28
CA ARG A 210 -6.78 -29.75 -6.56
C ARG A 210 -6.09 -31.06 -6.19
N GLU A 211 -6.84 -32.03 -5.67
CA GLU A 211 -6.29 -33.35 -5.37
C GLU A 211 -5.75 -34.02 -6.65
N ALA A 212 -6.47 -33.90 -7.75
CA ALA A 212 -6.02 -34.39 -9.05
C ALA A 212 -4.74 -33.69 -9.54
N LEU A 213 -4.62 -32.37 -9.33
CA LEU A 213 -3.41 -31.61 -9.65
C LEU A 213 -2.22 -32.02 -8.78
N GLU A 214 -2.44 -32.28 -7.50
CA GLU A 214 -1.37 -32.73 -6.60
C GLU A 214 -0.87 -34.12 -6.98
N LEU A 215 -1.78 -35.04 -7.32
CA LEU A 215 -1.42 -36.34 -7.88
C LEU A 215 -0.67 -36.20 -9.21
N LEU A 216 -1.09 -35.27 -10.07
CA LEU A 216 -0.43 -34.99 -11.34
C LEU A 216 0.96 -34.39 -11.14
N ARG A 217 1.14 -33.46 -10.19
CA ARG A 217 2.42 -32.86 -9.80
C ARG A 217 3.41 -33.94 -9.43
N VAL A 218 3.02 -34.80 -8.48
CA VAL A 218 3.83 -35.94 -8.05
C VAL A 218 4.13 -36.85 -9.25
N ARG A 219 3.15 -37.08 -10.12
CA ARG A 219 3.30 -37.95 -11.30
C ARG A 219 4.26 -37.40 -12.36
N LEU A 220 4.31 -36.09 -12.53
CA LEU A 220 5.22 -35.39 -13.44
C LEU A 220 6.61 -35.14 -12.83
N GLY A 221 6.77 -35.40 -11.52
CA GLY A 221 8.03 -35.19 -10.81
C GLY A 221 8.34 -33.71 -10.55
N LEU A 222 7.32 -32.86 -10.49
CA LEU A 222 7.50 -31.43 -10.23
C LEU A 222 7.63 -31.16 -8.72
N ALA A 223 8.62 -30.35 -8.36
CA ALA A 223 8.74 -29.84 -6.99
C ALA A 223 7.54 -28.94 -6.65
N GLU A 224 7.22 -28.83 -5.37
CA GLU A 224 6.06 -28.07 -4.89
C GLU A 224 6.19 -26.59 -5.26
N ASP A 225 7.32 -25.96 -4.95
CA ASP A 225 7.56 -24.56 -5.29
C ASP A 225 7.45 -24.26 -6.80
N ASP A 226 7.82 -25.21 -7.67
CA ASP A 226 7.73 -25.02 -9.12
C ASP A 226 6.30 -25.13 -9.60
N ALA A 227 5.56 -26.08 -9.06
CA ALA A 227 4.14 -26.24 -9.34
C ALA A 227 3.35 -25.01 -8.89
N GLU A 228 3.66 -24.46 -7.71
CA GLU A 228 3.11 -23.20 -7.23
C GLU A 228 3.45 -22.03 -8.15
N LYS A 229 4.72 -21.89 -8.58
CA LYS A 229 5.11 -20.84 -9.54
C LYS A 229 4.37 -20.93 -10.87
N ILE A 230 4.20 -22.14 -11.39
CA ILE A 230 3.42 -22.37 -12.62
C ILE A 230 1.95 -21.98 -12.39
N MET A 231 1.37 -22.39 -11.25
CA MET A 231 0.00 -22.02 -10.88
C MET A 231 -0.16 -20.50 -10.74
N TYR A 232 0.79 -19.81 -10.10
CA TYR A 232 0.78 -18.35 -10.00
C TYR A 232 0.89 -17.67 -11.36
N GLY A 233 1.66 -18.24 -12.30
CA GLY A 233 1.67 -17.76 -13.69
C GLY A 233 0.30 -17.85 -14.37
N VAL A 234 -0.42 -18.96 -14.19
CA VAL A 234 -1.79 -19.11 -14.72
C VAL A 234 -2.75 -18.10 -14.06
N VAL A 235 -2.65 -17.93 -12.75
CA VAL A 235 -3.48 -16.96 -12.01
C VAL A 235 -3.20 -15.54 -12.48
N ASP A 236 -1.94 -15.16 -12.73
CA ASP A 236 -1.56 -13.84 -13.26
C ASP A 236 -2.18 -13.57 -14.63
N GLU A 237 -2.13 -14.55 -15.55
CA GLU A 237 -2.78 -14.44 -16.86
C GLU A 237 -4.31 -14.29 -16.75
N ARG A 238 -4.95 -15.06 -15.87
CA ARG A 238 -6.40 -14.96 -15.63
C ARG A 238 -6.81 -13.64 -15.00
N LEU A 239 -6.01 -13.14 -14.06
CA LEU A 239 -6.23 -11.83 -13.45
C LEU A 239 -6.09 -10.73 -14.47
N LYS A 240 -5.07 -10.77 -15.32
CA LYS A 240 -4.88 -9.80 -16.40
C LYS A 240 -6.12 -9.71 -17.30
N ASN A 241 -6.68 -10.86 -17.69
CA ASN A 241 -7.90 -10.89 -18.51
C ASN A 241 -9.12 -10.34 -17.76
N ARG A 242 -9.28 -10.65 -16.47
CA ARG A 242 -10.39 -10.11 -15.65
C ARG A 242 -10.26 -8.62 -15.34
N MET A 243 -9.03 -8.11 -15.26
CA MET A 243 -8.79 -6.71 -14.97
C MET A 243 -9.29 -5.77 -16.07
N GLU A 244 -9.41 -6.23 -17.31
CA GLU A 244 -10.07 -5.47 -18.38
C GLU A 244 -11.54 -5.18 -18.00
N GLY A 245 -12.26 -6.19 -17.52
CA GLY A 245 -13.63 -6.04 -17.02
C GLY A 245 -13.73 -5.14 -15.77
N VAL A 246 -12.77 -5.25 -14.85
CA VAL A 246 -12.68 -4.37 -13.66
C VAL A 246 -12.43 -2.91 -14.06
N GLN A 247 -11.52 -2.67 -15.02
CA GLN A 247 -11.23 -1.33 -15.53
C GLN A 247 -12.47 -0.73 -16.19
N GLU A 248 -13.16 -1.49 -17.04
CA GLU A 248 -14.41 -1.04 -17.66
C GLU A 248 -15.49 -0.72 -16.62
N ALA A 249 -15.64 -1.58 -15.60
CA ALA A 249 -16.60 -1.36 -14.53
C ALA A 249 -16.23 -0.12 -13.67
N TRP A 250 -14.94 0.12 -13.45
CA TRP A 250 -14.44 1.31 -12.77
C TRP A 250 -14.64 2.58 -13.60
N GLU A 251 -14.38 2.54 -14.90
CA GLU A 251 -14.63 3.66 -15.82
C GLU A 251 -16.11 4.04 -15.79
N ARG A 252 -17.02 3.05 -15.87
CA ARG A 252 -18.47 3.26 -15.75
C ARG A 252 -18.88 3.85 -14.41
N ALA A 253 -18.20 3.46 -13.34
CA ALA A 253 -18.47 3.98 -12.00
C ALA A 253 -17.97 5.43 -11.83
N THR A 254 -16.90 5.82 -12.52
CA THR A 254 -16.16 7.05 -12.24
C THR A 254 -16.50 8.19 -13.19
N TYR A 255 -16.60 7.90 -14.49
CA TYR A 255 -16.83 8.91 -15.54
C TYR A 255 -18.32 9.17 -15.81
N ALA A 256 -18.62 10.35 -16.36
CA ALA A 256 -19.95 10.67 -16.86
C ALA A 256 -20.22 9.94 -18.19
N LYS A 257 -21.50 9.65 -18.49
CA LYS A 257 -21.91 8.89 -19.70
C LYS A 257 -21.31 9.47 -21.01
N GLU A 258 -21.26 10.79 -21.14
CA GLU A 258 -20.72 11.48 -22.33
C GLU A 258 -19.20 11.28 -22.48
N THR A 259 -18.44 11.40 -21.39
CA THR A 259 -16.99 11.14 -21.38
C THR A 259 -16.66 9.66 -21.61
N LEU A 260 -17.50 8.75 -21.13
CA LEU A 260 -17.38 7.30 -21.38
C LEU A 260 -17.57 6.95 -22.86
N ALA A 261 -18.59 7.52 -23.49
CA ALA A 261 -18.85 7.32 -24.91
C ALA A 261 -17.67 7.77 -25.77
N GLN A 262 -17.00 8.86 -25.39
CA GLN A 262 -15.82 9.35 -26.09
C GLN A 262 -14.59 8.44 -25.88
N VAL A 263 -14.34 7.99 -24.64
CA VAL A 263 -13.25 7.05 -24.33
C VAL A 263 -13.43 5.69 -25.01
N TRP A 264 -14.67 5.18 -25.10
CA TRP A 264 -14.95 3.91 -25.78
C TRP A 264 -14.85 4.02 -27.30
N LYS A 265 -15.26 5.15 -27.86
CA LYS A 265 -15.09 5.48 -29.28
C LYS A 265 -13.61 5.56 -29.67
N ASP A 266 -12.77 6.18 -28.83
CA ASP A 266 -11.33 6.27 -29.04
C ASP A 266 -10.64 4.88 -28.97
N ARG A 267 -11.21 3.94 -28.22
CA ARG A 267 -10.76 2.53 -28.15
C ARG A 267 -11.36 1.63 -29.23
N GLY A 268 -12.13 2.18 -30.16
CA GLY A 268 -12.75 1.41 -31.25
C GLY A 268 -13.84 0.43 -30.80
N LYS A 269 -14.34 0.54 -29.57
CA LYS A 269 -15.56 -0.14 -29.15
C LYS A 269 -16.74 0.70 -29.65
N ASP A 270 -17.56 0.09 -30.51
CA ASP A 270 -18.78 0.71 -31.00
C ASP A 270 -19.75 0.88 -29.82
N ALA A 271 -19.74 2.07 -29.23
CA ALA A 271 -20.78 2.53 -28.34
C ALA A 271 -21.99 2.82 -29.22
N GLY A 272 -22.64 1.75 -29.69
CA GLY A 272 -23.90 1.83 -30.39
C GLY A 272 -24.85 2.65 -29.53
N ASP A 273 -25.41 3.69 -30.14
CA ASP A 273 -26.48 4.51 -29.60
C ASP A 273 -27.73 3.63 -29.55
N ASP A 274 -27.72 2.61 -28.68
CA ASP A 274 -28.83 1.68 -28.49
C ASP A 274 -29.86 2.39 -27.59
N PRO A 275 -31.01 2.81 -28.15
CA PRO A 275 -32.04 3.54 -27.40
C PRO A 275 -32.65 2.69 -26.28
N ASN A 276 -32.33 1.39 -26.21
CA ASN A 276 -32.78 0.47 -25.16
C ASN A 276 -31.78 0.32 -24.00
N ALA A 277 -30.61 0.97 -24.01
CA ALA A 277 -29.64 0.92 -22.92
C ALA A 277 -30.13 1.57 -21.61
N ASP A 278 -31.18 2.38 -21.66
CA ASP A 278 -31.83 2.98 -20.49
C ASP A 278 -32.83 2.02 -19.79
N GLY A 279 -32.90 0.75 -20.17
CA GLY A 279 -33.64 -0.26 -19.41
C GLY A 279 -35.16 -0.10 -19.41
N SER A 280 -35.72 0.71 -20.33
CA SER A 280 -37.17 0.85 -20.50
C SER A 280 -37.79 -0.16 -21.48
N GLY A 281 -37.02 -1.12 -21.97
CA GLY A 281 -37.51 -2.19 -22.84
C GLY A 281 -38.13 -3.33 -22.03
N GLU A 282 -39.45 -3.33 -21.90
CA GLU A 282 -40.23 -4.52 -21.55
C GLU A 282 -39.96 -5.61 -22.59
N LEU A 283 -38.98 -6.49 -22.36
CA LEU A 283 -38.94 -7.86 -22.89
C LEU A 283 -37.84 -8.66 -22.17
N GLY A 284 -38.23 -9.34 -21.09
CA GLY A 284 -37.74 -10.69 -20.79
C GLY A 284 -36.41 -10.84 -20.04
N ILE A 285 -36.54 -11.04 -18.72
CA ILE A 285 -35.61 -11.74 -17.80
C ILE A 285 -34.34 -10.96 -17.39
N LEU A 286 -34.53 -9.89 -16.60
CA LEU A 286 -33.54 -9.50 -15.59
C LEU A 286 -33.91 -10.19 -14.27
N GLU A 287 -33.42 -11.41 -14.06
CA GLU A 287 -33.75 -12.24 -12.88
C GLU A 287 -33.19 -11.71 -11.55
N LYS A 288 -32.43 -10.61 -11.55
CA LYS A 288 -32.06 -9.88 -10.33
C LYS A 288 -32.14 -8.38 -10.58
N LYS A 289 -33.00 -7.71 -9.81
CA LYS A 289 -33.12 -6.25 -9.75
C LYS A 289 -31.71 -5.68 -9.53
N LYS A 290 -31.10 -5.04 -10.54
CA LYS A 290 -29.80 -4.37 -10.38
C LYS A 290 -29.94 -3.37 -9.24
N MET A 291 -29.12 -3.51 -8.20
CA MET A 291 -29.08 -2.50 -7.14
C MET A 291 -28.58 -1.19 -7.74
N ASP A 292 -29.25 -0.10 -7.39
CA ASP A 292 -28.86 1.26 -7.79
C ASP A 292 -27.70 1.77 -6.92
N VAL A 293 -26.61 0.98 -6.88
CA VAL A 293 -25.38 1.34 -6.17
C VAL A 293 -24.32 1.66 -7.22
N ARG A 294 -23.84 2.91 -7.20
CA ARG A 294 -22.77 3.38 -8.08
C ARG A 294 -21.55 2.45 -7.93
N GLY A 295 -21.15 1.80 -9.01
CA GLY A 295 -20.03 0.85 -9.02
C GLY A 295 -20.38 -0.59 -8.60
N TYR A 296 -21.67 -0.98 -8.62
CA TYR A 296 -22.07 -2.38 -8.36
C TYR A 296 -21.33 -3.39 -9.24
N GLU A 297 -21.18 -3.13 -10.55
CA GLU A 297 -20.44 -4.00 -11.47
C GLU A 297 -18.96 -4.14 -11.05
N LEU A 298 -18.34 -3.05 -10.57
CA LEU A 298 -16.98 -3.07 -10.04
C LEU A 298 -16.87 -3.93 -8.78
N MET A 299 -17.86 -3.86 -7.90
CA MET A 299 -17.93 -4.71 -6.70
C MET A 299 -17.98 -6.18 -7.05
N VAL A 300 -18.84 -6.56 -8.01
CA VAL A 300 -19.01 -7.95 -8.42
C VAL A 300 -17.70 -8.50 -9.01
N GLU A 301 -17.04 -7.76 -9.90
CA GLU A 301 -15.80 -8.20 -10.53
C GLU A 301 -14.64 -8.29 -9.52
N LEU A 302 -14.46 -7.29 -8.64
CA LEU A 302 -13.42 -7.33 -7.61
C LEU A 302 -13.68 -8.45 -6.58
N THR A 303 -14.94 -8.75 -6.27
CA THR A 303 -15.30 -9.88 -5.39
C THR A 303 -15.01 -11.22 -6.07
N ALA A 304 -15.29 -11.35 -7.37
CA ALA A 304 -14.94 -12.54 -8.14
C ALA A 304 -13.42 -12.77 -8.18
N ILE A 305 -12.63 -11.69 -8.25
CA ILE A 305 -11.17 -11.74 -8.15
C ILE A 305 -10.72 -12.14 -6.73
N ALA A 306 -11.35 -11.61 -5.67
CA ALA A 306 -11.06 -12.02 -4.30
C ALA A 306 -11.41 -13.50 -4.06
N ASP A 307 -12.52 -13.99 -4.63
CA ASP A 307 -12.91 -15.40 -4.62
C ASP A 307 -11.88 -16.26 -5.37
N LEU A 308 -11.37 -15.83 -6.52
CA LEU A 308 -10.29 -16.49 -7.26
C LEU A 308 -9.03 -16.68 -6.38
N TYR A 309 -8.66 -15.69 -5.56
CA TYR A 309 -7.51 -15.80 -4.67
C TYR A 309 -7.75 -16.74 -3.48
N THR A 310 -8.82 -16.49 -2.74
CA THR A 310 -9.13 -17.19 -1.48
C THR A 310 -9.52 -18.64 -1.78
N ARG A 311 -10.39 -18.87 -2.76
CA ARG A 311 -10.85 -20.20 -3.16
C ARG A 311 -9.90 -20.91 -4.09
N ASN A 312 -8.72 -20.40 -4.41
CA ASN A 312 -7.64 -21.21 -4.96
C ASN A 312 -6.45 -21.33 -4.01
N LYS A 313 -6.56 -20.81 -2.77
CA LYS A 313 -5.45 -20.80 -1.79
C LYS A 313 -4.17 -20.16 -2.35
N VAL A 314 -4.33 -19.13 -3.18
CA VAL A 314 -3.19 -18.34 -3.70
C VAL A 314 -2.63 -17.44 -2.61
N PHE A 315 -3.50 -16.99 -1.71
CA PHE A 315 -3.15 -16.22 -0.52
C PHE A 315 -2.46 -17.10 0.53
N ARG A 316 -1.33 -16.62 1.08
CA ARG A 316 -0.61 -17.28 2.17
C ARG A 316 -0.86 -16.53 3.48
N GLU A 317 -1.41 -17.24 4.46
CA GLU A 317 -1.62 -16.72 5.82
C GLU A 317 -0.38 -16.99 6.69
N GLY A 318 0.18 -15.94 7.29
CA GLY A 318 1.29 -16.07 8.23
C GLY A 318 1.73 -14.71 8.80
N ASP A 319 1.84 -14.63 10.12
CA ASP A 319 2.17 -13.39 10.86
C ASP A 319 3.57 -12.81 10.56
N HIS A 320 4.43 -13.57 9.86
CA HIS A 320 5.79 -13.17 9.48
C HIS A 320 5.97 -12.96 7.97
N LEU A 321 4.91 -13.10 7.17
CA LEU A 321 5.00 -12.90 5.73
C LEU A 321 4.94 -11.41 5.40
N THR A 322 5.86 -10.95 4.55
CA THR A 322 5.76 -9.63 3.94
C THR A 322 4.52 -9.57 3.03
N HIS A 323 3.99 -8.37 2.78
CA HIS A 323 2.81 -8.21 1.91
C HIS A 323 3.01 -8.85 0.52
N GLU A 324 4.23 -8.79 -0.02
CA GLU A 324 4.57 -9.39 -1.31
C GLU A 324 4.59 -10.93 -1.26
N GLU A 325 4.89 -11.52 -0.11
CA GLU A 325 4.85 -12.97 0.10
C GLU A 325 3.43 -13.48 0.39
N ALA A 326 2.60 -12.66 1.04
CA ALA A 326 1.19 -12.96 1.28
C ALA A 326 0.34 -12.91 -0.02
N TYR A 327 0.69 -11.98 -0.93
CA TYR A 327 0.07 -11.82 -2.25
C TYR A 327 1.12 -12.02 -3.36
N PRO A 328 1.46 -13.29 -3.71
CA PRO A 328 2.53 -13.60 -4.66
C PRO A 328 2.22 -13.14 -6.09
N VAL A 329 0.94 -12.93 -6.40
CA VAL A 329 0.47 -12.34 -7.64
C VAL A 329 -0.24 -11.04 -7.27
N THR A 330 -0.02 -9.97 -8.03
CA THR A 330 -0.73 -8.70 -7.87
C THR A 330 -0.95 -8.06 -9.23
N VAL A 331 -2.08 -7.37 -9.39
CA VAL A 331 -2.36 -6.57 -10.60
C VAL A 331 -1.67 -5.20 -10.57
N GLY A 332 -0.80 -4.99 -9.57
CA GLY A 332 -0.06 -3.76 -9.32
C GLY A 332 0.77 -3.26 -10.52
N ARG A 333 1.14 -4.15 -11.45
CA ARG A 333 1.94 -3.78 -12.63
C ARG A 333 1.13 -3.21 -13.78
N PHE A 334 -0.19 -3.42 -13.81
CA PHE A 334 -1.03 -3.13 -14.98
C PHE A 334 -1.95 -1.91 -14.80
N VAL A 335 -1.96 -1.33 -13.61
CA VAL A 335 -2.86 -0.22 -13.23
C VAL A 335 -2.03 0.87 -12.57
N GLU A 336 -2.36 2.13 -12.82
CA GLU A 336 -1.72 3.26 -12.13
C GLU A 336 -2.10 3.25 -10.63
N ASP A 337 -1.16 3.66 -9.78
CA ASP A 337 -1.35 3.67 -8.33
C ASP A 337 -2.58 4.48 -7.89
N LYS A 338 -2.84 5.61 -8.56
CA LYS A 338 -4.01 6.45 -8.30
C LYS A 338 -5.32 5.71 -8.60
N THR A 339 -5.38 5.01 -9.73
CA THR A 339 -6.57 4.23 -10.12
C THR A 339 -6.81 3.07 -9.15
N LYS A 340 -5.77 2.42 -8.65
CA LYS A 340 -5.90 1.37 -7.61
C LYS A 340 -6.48 1.94 -6.32
N GLU A 341 -6.00 3.09 -5.87
CA GLU A 341 -6.54 3.77 -4.68
C GLU A 341 -8.01 4.11 -4.86
N GLU A 342 -8.42 4.58 -6.03
CA GLU A 342 -9.81 4.91 -6.33
C GLU A 342 -10.69 3.66 -6.41
N MET A 343 -10.24 2.58 -7.06
CA MET A 343 -10.94 1.28 -7.10
C MET A 343 -11.13 0.70 -5.70
N PHE A 344 -10.04 0.63 -4.91
CA PHE A 344 -10.10 0.16 -3.52
C PHE A 344 -11.03 1.02 -2.68
N GLY A 345 -10.97 2.34 -2.86
CA GLY A 345 -11.81 3.27 -2.15
C GLY A 345 -13.31 3.06 -2.43
N ILE A 346 -13.69 3.01 -3.71
CA ILE A 346 -15.07 2.71 -4.13
C ILE A 346 -15.50 1.36 -3.54
N TYR A 347 -14.62 0.36 -3.56
CA TYR A 347 -14.93 -0.96 -3.03
C TYR A 347 -15.20 -0.95 -1.53
N ALA A 348 -14.26 -0.41 -0.75
CA ALA A 348 -14.37 -0.38 0.70
C ALA A 348 -15.56 0.46 1.18
N TRP A 349 -15.92 1.52 0.44
CA TRP A 349 -17.10 2.33 0.68
C TRP A 349 -18.39 1.54 0.45
N ASN A 350 -18.54 0.95 -0.74
CA ASN A 350 -19.75 0.21 -1.10
C ASN A 350 -19.92 -1.06 -0.28
N ALA A 351 -18.84 -1.72 0.15
CA ALA A 351 -18.89 -2.85 1.08
C ALA A 351 -19.54 -2.46 2.42
N VAL A 352 -19.37 -1.22 2.85
CA VAL A 352 -19.93 -0.71 4.11
C VAL A 352 -21.35 -0.17 3.91
N THR A 353 -21.61 0.58 2.85
CA THR A 353 -22.89 1.28 2.65
C THR A 353 -23.96 0.41 1.98
N CYS A 354 -23.68 -0.85 1.67
CA CYS A 354 -24.66 -1.77 1.08
C CYS A 354 -25.81 -2.07 2.06
N GLN A 355 -27.04 -1.92 1.57
CA GLN A 355 -28.25 -2.14 2.38
C GLN A 355 -28.67 -3.61 2.47
N ASP A 356 -28.23 -4.44 1.52
CA ASP A 356 -28.54 -5.88 1.50
C ASP A 356 -27.52 -6.65 2.32
N SER A 357 -28.00 -7.34 3.36
CA SER A 357 -27.16 -8.09 4.29
C SER A 357 -26.36 -9.20 3.61
N ALA A 358 -26.95 -9.94 2.66
CA ALA A 358 -26.28 -11.07 2.03
C ALA A 358 -25.15 -10.61 1.10
N VAL A 359 -25.40 -9.60 0.28
CA VAL A 359 -24.39 -9.00 -0.60
C VAL A 359 -23.29 -8.32 0.23
N ARG A 360 -23.69 -7.63 1.30
CA ARG A 360 -22.76 -6.97 2.21
C ARG A 360 -21.82 -7.94 2.90
N GLU A 361 -22.30 -9.08 3.36
CA GLU A 361 -21.43 -10.12 3.94
C GLU A 361 -20.37 -10.58 2.92
N THR A 362 -20.77 -10.82 1.66
CA THR A 362 -19.81 -11.22 0.62
C THR A 362 -18.75 -10.16 0.33
N TRP A 363 -19.15 -8.89 0.24
CA TRP A 363 -18.21 -7.80 -0.01
C TRP A 363 -17.31 -7.51 1.19
N THR A 364 -17.85 -7.66 2.40
CA THR A 364 -17.09 -7.49 3.64
C THR A 364 -16.03 -8.58 3.79
N ALA A 365 -16.36 -9.83 3.45
CA ALA A 365 -15.40 -10.93 3.45
C ALA A 365 -14.28 -10.77 2.41
N ALA A 366 -14.58 -10.17 1.26
CA ALA A 366 -13.60 -9.92 0.20
C ALA A 366 -12.74 -8.66 0.42
N LYS A 367 -13.26 -7.64 1.13
CA LYS A 367 -12.59 -6.37 1.46
C LYS A 367 -11.11 -6.51 1.88
N PRO A 368 -10.72 -7.38 2.84
CA PRO A 368 -9.32 -7.48 3.26
C PRO A 368 -8.36 -7.91 2.14
N HIS A 369 -8.86 -8.64 1.14
CA HIS A 369 -8.03 -9.15 0.05
C HIS A 369 -7.94 -8.20 -1.14
N VAL A 370 -8.97 -7.40 -1.40
CA VAL A 370 -9.02 -6.51 -2.58
C VAL A 370 -7.84 -5.53 -2.62
N GLY A 371 -7.50 -4.91 -1.49
CA GLY A 371 -6.36 -3.99 -1.42
C GLY A 371 -5.02 -4.68 -1.73
N GLY A 372 -4.84 -5.90 -1.19
CA GLY A 372 -3.63 -6.69 -1.42
C GLY A 372 -3.49 -7.17 -2.86
N ILE A 373 -4.59 -7.66 -3.47
CA ILE A 373 -4.63 -8.10 -4.87
C ILE A 373 -4.34 -6.93 -5.83
N LEU A 374 -4.87 -5.74 -5.53
CA LEU A 374 -4.56 -4.52 -6.27
C LEU A 374 -3.07 -4.10 -6.14
N GLY A 375 -2.34 -4.65 -5.16
CA GLY A 375 -0.94 -4.32 -4.88
C GLY A 375 -0.79 -3.05 -4.03
N LEU A 376 -1.80 -2.67 -3.26
CA LEU A 376 -1.70 -1.55 -2.33
C LEU A 376 -1.14 -2.03 -0.99
N ALA A 377 -0.02 -1.44 -0.55
CA ALA A 377 0.51 -1.69 0.78
C ALA A 377 -0.51 -1.31 1.88
N PRO A 378 -0.47 -1.93 3.08
CA PRO A 378 -1.47 -1.72 4.13
C PRO A 378 -1.56 -0.25 4.58
N GLU A 379 -0.41 0.43 4.65
CA GLU A 379 -0.35 1.86 4.96
C GLU A 379 -1.08 2.72 3.92
N ARG A 380 -1.00 2.37 2.64
CA ARG A 380 -1.70 3.09 1.56
C ARG A 380 -3.19 2.79 1.61
N GLN A 381 -3.58 1.54 1.87
CA GLN A 381 -4.99 1.18 2.09
C GLN A 381 -5.58 2.03 3.22
N GLN A 382 -4.89 2.13 4.37
CA GLN A 382 -5.33 2.96 5.49
C GLN A 382 -5.45 4.45 5.12
N LYS A 383 -4.47 5.00 4.37
CA LYS A 383 -4.54 6.40 3.89
C LYS A 383 -5.74 6.66 2.99
N VAL A 384 -6.09 5.72 2.10
CA VAL A 384 -7.28 5.84 1.25
C VAL A 384 -8.55 5.83 2.10
N MET A 385 -8.65 4.92 3.06
CA MET A 385 -9.78 4.83 3.98
C MET A 385 -9.96 6.12 4.78
N VAL A 386 -8.89 6.64 5.38
CA VAL A 386 -8.91 7.90 6.13
C VAL A 386 -9.34 9.06 5.23
N ARG A 387 -8.80 9.18 4.01
CA ARG A 387 -9.19 10.23 3.05
C ARG A 387 -10.68 10.18 2.71
N MET A 388 -11.22 8.99 2.49
CA MET A 388 -12.63 8.81 2.14
C MET A 388 -13.57 9.11 3.30
N VAL A 389 -13.28 8.54 4.47
CA VAL A 389 -14.03 8.82 5.69
C VAL A 389 -13.97 10.31 6.02
N SER A 390 -12.80 10.94 5.85
CA SER A 390 -12.65 12.38 6.04
C SER A 390 -13.55 13.20 5.12
N ARG A 391 -13.62 12.84 3.84
CA ARG A 391 -14.49 13.52 2.87
C ARG A 391 -15.97 13.33 3.20
N TRP A 392 -16.36 12.11 3.55
CA TRP A 392 -17.75 11.82 3.90
C TRP A 392 -18.16 12.52 5.20
N ALA A 393 -17.37 12.41 6.27
CA ALA A 393 -17.66 13.05 7.54
C ALA A 393 -17.78 14.57 7.38
N ASN A 394 -16.90 15.20 6.59
CA ASN A 394 -17.04 16.62 6.26
C ASN A 394 -18.33 16.95 5.50
N MET A 395 -18.76 16.10 4.57
CA MET A 395 -20.01 16.30 3.84
C MET A 395 -21.23 16.09 4.75
N PHE A 396 -21.20 15.04 5.57
CA PHE A 396 -22.24 14.72 6.55
C PHE A 396 -22.40 15.85 7.57
N ILE A 397 -21.28 16.34 8.13
CA ILE A 397 -21.30 17.48 9.05
C ILE A 397 -21.89 18.72 8.37
N LYS A 398 -21.44 19.06 7.16
CA LYS A 398 -21.99 20.21 6.40
C LYS A 398 -23.48 20.07 6.14
N GLN A 399 -23.95 18.87 5.81
CA GLN A 399 -25.36 18.60 5.56
C GLN A 399 -26.18 18.74 6.85
N GLN A 400 -25.74 18.10 7.94
CA GLN A 400 -26.45 18.18 9.23
C GLN A 400 -26.51 19.63 9.74
N ILE A 401 -25.46 20.41 9.53
CA ILE A 401 -25.45 21.83 9.90
C ILE A 401 -26.33 22.68 8.97
N ALA A 402 -26.36 22.39 7.67
CA ALA A 402 -27.27 23.07 6.76
C ALA A 402 -28.74 22.79 7.10
N GLU A 403 -29.06 21.58 7.56
CA GLU A 403 -30.43 21.14 7.90
C GLU A 403 -30.86 21.58 9.31
N LYS A 404 -30.00 21.38 10.32
CA LYS A 404 -30.33 21.55 11.75
C LYS A 404 -29.63 22.73 12.41
N GLY A 405 -28.63 23.34 11.76
CA GLY A 405 -27.80 24.40 12.33
C GLY A 405 -26.68 23.92 13.26
N GLU A 406 -26.86 22.78 13.92
CA GLU A 406 -25.95 22.20 14.93
C GLU A 406 -25.84 20.68 14.76
N LEU A 407 -24.75 20.10 15.29
CA LEU A 407 -24.58 18.65 15.37
C LEU A 407 -25.20 18.13 16.67
N GLY A 408 -26.15 17.22 16.58
CA GLY A 408 -26.71 16.55 17.75
C GLY A 408 -25.79 15.45 18.29
N LYS A 409 -26.13 14.95 19.48
CA LYS A 409 -25.37 13.88 20.16
C LYS A 409 -25.36 12.55 19.37
N GLU A 410 -26.43 12.29 18.59
CA GLU A 410 -26.53 11.09 17.73
C GLU A 410 -25.58 11.17 16.53
N GLU A 411 -25.48 12.35 15.90
CA GLU A 411 -24.55 12.60 14.80
C GLU A 411 -23.09 12.49 15.27
N ILE A 412 -22.79 13.04 16.46
CA ILE A 412 -21.46 12.93 17.08
C ILE A 412 -21.13 11.45 17.34
N SER A 413 -22.03 10.71 18.00
CA SER A 413 -21.82 9.27 18.25
C SER A 413 -21.67 8.46 16.95
N THR A 414 -22.34 8.86 15.87
CA THR A 414 -22.18 8.22 14.56
C THR A 414 -20.76 8.44 14.04
N LEU A 415 -20.24 9.67 14.13
CA LEU A 415 -18.90 10.03 13.66
C LEU A 415 -17.78 9.47 14.53
N THR A 416 -17.96 9.38 15.84
CA THR A 416 -16.90 8.97 16.79
C THR A 416 -16.92 7.49 17.15
N ASN A 417 -18.08 6.81 17.12
CA ASN A 417 -18.18 5.41 17.55
C ASN A 417 -18.53 4.47 16.40
N TRP A 418 -19.48 4.85 15.55
CA TRP A 418 -19.92 3.97 14.45
C TRP A 418 -18.88 3.93 13.33
N VAL A 419 -18.41 5.08 12.85
CA VAL A 419 -17.47 5.19 11.74
C VAL A 419 -16.14 4.43 12.00
N PRO A 420 -15.45 4.58 13.14
CA PRO A 420 -14.20 3.86 13.40
C PRO A 420 -14.36 2.35 13.37
N THR A 421 -15.36 1.86 14.09
CA THR A 421 -15.69 0.44 14.20
C THR A 421 -16.02 -0.17 12.85
N PHE A 422 -16.76 0.55 12.00
CA PHE A 422 -17.21 0.03 10.71
C PHE A 422 -16.16 0.11 9.60
N PHE A 423 -15.36 1.17 9.58
CA PHE A 423 -14.36 1.36 8.53
C PHE A 423 -13.00 0.76 8.91
N GLY A 424 -12.76 0.43 10.18
CA GLY A 424 -11.47 -0.07 10.69
C GLY A 424 -10.44 1.05 10.82
N ILE A 425 -10.90 2.26 11.14
CA ILE A 425 -10.04 3.43 11.34
C ILE A 425 -9.88 3.65 12.83
N ASP A 426 -8.72 4.17 13.24
CA ASP A 426 -8.46 4.55 14.62
C ASP A 426 -9.46 5.62 15.09
N GLU A 427 -10.07 5.40 16.26
CA GLU A 427 -11.03 6.31 16.89
C GLU A 427 -10.45 7.71 17.08
N ALA A 428 -9.15 7.80 17.35
CA ALA A 428 -8.44 9.08 17.50
C ALA A 428 -8.49 9.90 16.21
N VAL A 429 -8.34 9.27 15.04
CA VAL A 429 -8.33 9.96 13.74
C VAL A 429 -9.71 10.56 13.43
N THR A 430 -10.78 9.85 13.77
CA THR A 430 -12.14 10.39 13.61
C THR A 430 -12.48 11.46 14.63
N ALA A 431 -12.00 11.35 15.87
CA ALA A 431 -12.20 12.37 16.89
C ALA A 431 -11.51 13.69 16.47
N ASP A 432 -10.25 13.61 16.04
CA ASP A 432 -9.49 14.75 15.53
C ASP A 432 -10.18 15.39 14.32
N LEU A 433 -10.74 14.57 13.43
CA LEU A 433 -11.46 15.07 12.27
C LEU A 433 -12.72 15.86 12.68
N VAL A 434 -13.55 15.30 13.57
CA VAL A 434 -14.75 15.99 14.07
C VAL A 434 -14.38 17.30 14.75
N GLN A 435 -13.35 17.30 15.61
CA GLN A 435 -12.84 18.51 16.24
C GLN A 435 -12.35 19.55 15.22
N SER A 436 -11.59 19.13 14.21
CA SER A 436 -11.07 20.04 13.17
C SER A 436 -12.19 20.70 12.34
N THR A 437 -13.23 19.94 11.99
CA THR A 437 -14.37 20.47 11.24
C THR A 437 -15.20 21.42 12.11
N ASN A 438 -15.42 21.07 13.38
CA ASN A 438 -16.12 21.92 14.35
C ASN A 438 -15.38 23.22 14.63
N LYS A 439 -14.05 23.16 14.77
CA LYS A 439 -13.19 24.35 14.84
C LYS A 439 -13.41 25.28 13.64
N GLY A 440 -13.38 24.74 12.41
CA GLY A 440 -13.63 25.53 11.20
C GLY A 440 -15.04 26.15 11.14
N LEU A 441 -16.06 25.44 11.66
CA LEU A 441 -17.43 25.93 11.73
C LEU A 441 -17.59 27.06 12.74
N LEU A 442 -17.04 26.90 13.94
CA LEU A 442 -17.03 27.93 14.98
C LEU A 442 -16.27 29.16 14.51
N GLN A 443 -15.12 29.00 13.85
CA GLN A 443 -14.41 30.10 13.19
C GLN A 443 -15.32 30.85 12.21
N SER A 444 -16.09 30.14 11.38
CA SER A 444 -17.03 30.76 10.45
C SER A 444 -18.18 31.49 11.15
N LYS A 445 -18.62 30.99 12.32
CA LYS A 445 -19.67 31.61 13.15
C LYS A 445 -19.13 32.88 13.80
N VAL A 446 -17.91 32.86 14.34
CA VAL A 446 -17.24 34.04 14.90
C VAL A 446 -17.03 35.11 13.84
N LEU A 447 -16.53 34.76 12.66
CA LEU A 447 -16.36 35.72 11.56
C LEU A 447 -17.70 36.31 11.11
N ARG A 448 -18.78 35.52 11.11
CA ARG A 448 -20.13 36.04 10.85
C ARG A 448 -20.58 37.01 11.93
N LEU A 449 -20.37 36.68 13.21
CA LEU A 449 -20.71 37.56 14.33
C LEU A 449 -19.94 38.88 14.27
N LEU A 450 -18.63 38.84 14.05
CA LEU A 450 -17.79 40.04 13.97
C LEU A 450 -18.11 40.95 12.78
N ASN A 451 -18.67 40.40 11.71
CA ASN A 451 -19.10 41.16 10.54
C ASN A 451 -20.55 41.70 10.66
N GLN A 452 -21.27 41.39 11.74
CA GLN A 452 -22.60 41.95 11.95
C GLN A 452 -22.49 43.42 12.40
N PRO A 453 -23.40 44.29 11.92
CA PRO A 453 -23.38 45.72 12.28
C PRO A 453 -23.70 45.96 13.77
N LYS A 454 -24.32 45.00 14.45
CA LYS A 454 -24.60 45.05 15.88
C LYS A 454 -24.47 43.64 16.48
N VAL A 455 -23.40 43.41 17.22
CA VAL A 455 -23.19 42.16 17.97
C VAL A 455 -23.88 42.28 19.33
N VAL A 456 -24.66 41.27 19.71
CA VAL A 456 -25.39 41.23 20.98
C VAL A 456 -24.71 40.25 21.93
N ALA A 457 -24.70 40.53 23.25
CA ALA A 457 -24.08 39.66 24.24
C ALA A 457 -24.65 38.24 24.27
N ALA A 458 -25.95 38.07 23.97
CA ALA A 458 -26.56 36.75 23.85
C ALA A 458 -25.92 35.87 22.77
N ASP A 459 -25.40 36.47 21.69
CA ASP A 459 -24.72 35.73 20.63
C ASP A 459 -23.29 35.33 21.03
N VAL A 460 -22.64 36.16 21.86
CA VAL A 460 -21.31 35.87 22.43
C VAL A 460 -21.42 34.77 23.50
N GLN A 461 -22.49 34.77 24.30
CA GLN A 461 -22.75 33.72 25.28
C GLN A 461 -23.05 32.37 24.61
N LYS A 462 -23.88 32.35 23.56
CA LYS A 462 -24.08 31.14 22.75
C LYS A 462 -22.79 30.62 22.14
N LEU A 463 -21.91 31.51 21.69
CA LEU A 463 -20.59 31.11 21.20
C LEU A 463 -19.76 30.46 22.32
N ARG A 464 -19.81 30.96 23.57
CA ARG A 464 -19.12 30.32 24.71
C ARG A 464 -19.69 28.93 25.00
N GLU A 465 -21.01 28.79 25.04
CA GLU A 465 -21.70 27.51 25.25
C GLU A 465 -21.34 26.49 24.16
N ASP A 466 -21.32 26.93 22.90
CA ASP A 466 -20.90 26.06 21.79
C ASP A 466 -19.44 25.64 21.95
N VAL A 467 -18.54 26.56 22.26
CA VAL A 467 -17.10 26.29 22.40
C VAL A 467 -16.82 25.34 23.58
N GLU A 468 -17.54 25.51 24.70
CA GLU A 468 -17.47 24.62 25.86
C GLU A 468 -18.02 23.22 25.55
N THR A 469 -19.11 23.13 24.77
CA THR A 469 -19.69 21.85 24.34
C THR A 469 -18.70 20.98 23.56
N TRP A 470 -17.75 21.62 22.86
CA TRP A 470 -16.74 20.93 22.05
C TRP A 470 -15.37 20.80 22.75
N ASP A 471 -15.25 21.23 24.01
CA ASP A 471 -13.98 21.28 24.77
C ASP A 471 -12.87 22.05 24.02
N LEU A 472 -13.25 23.16 23.37
CA LEU A 472 -12.34 24.00 22.60
C LEU A 472 -12.00 25.28 23.38
N SER A 473 -10.84 25.86 23.09
CA SER A 473 -10.43 27.16 23.60
C SER A 473 -10.69 28.26 22.57
N ILE A 474 -11.41 29.32 22.97
CA ILE A 474 -11.67 30.50 22.12
C ILE A 474 -10.36 31.14 21.64
N GLN A 475 -9.32 31.15 22.47
CA GLN A 475 -8.04 31.77 22.14
C GLN A 475 -7.15 30.85 21.30
N LYS A 476 -6.97 29.60 21.70
CA LYS A 476 -5.99 28.69 21.06
C LYS A 476 -6.57 28.01 19.83
N ASP A 477 -7.82 27.56 19.90
CA ASP A 477 -8.39 26.70 18.88
C ASP A 477 -9.11 27.49 17.79
N LEU A 478 -9.76 28.61 18.11
CA LEU A 478 -10.43 29.40 17.07
C LEU A 478 -9.50 30.34 16.28
N GLU A 479 -8.21 30.41 16.62
CA GLU A 479 -7.19 31.23 15.92
C GLU A 479 -7.61 32.71 15.74
N LEU A 480 -8.37 33.24 16.71
CA LEU A 480 -8.84 34.61 16.67
C LEU A 480 -7.68 35.57 16.94
N THR A 481 -7.63 36.65 16.18
CA THR A 481 -6.65 37.72 16.40
C THR A 481 -6.95 38.46 17.71
N LYS A 482 -5.92 39.00 18.37
CA LYS A 482 -6.09 39.79 19.60
C LYS A 482 -7.17 40.90 19.50
N PRO A 483 -7.28 41.67 18.39
CA PRO A 483 -8.34 42.66 18.24
C PRO A 483 -9.75 42.05 18.23
N GLN A 484 -9.92 40.87 17.64
CA GLN A 484 -11.22 40.18 17.60
C GLN A 484 -11.65 39.69 18.99
N LEU A 485 -10.70 39.12 19.75
CA LEU A 485 -10.93 38.72 21.15
C LEU A 485 -11.32 39.93 22.01
N ARG A 486 -10.62 41.05 21.86
CA ARG A 486 -10.95 42.32 22.53
C ARG A 486 -12.34 42.83 22.14
N SER A 487 -12.72 42.74 20.86
CA SER A 487 -14.04 43.15 20.40
C SER A 487 -15.17 42.32 21.04
N LEU A 488 -14.99 41.00 21.15
CA LEU A 488 -15.99 40.12 21.79
C LEU A 488 -16.08 40.37 23.30
N PHE A 489 -14.92 40.53 23.96
CA PHE A 489 -14.81 40.91 25.37
C PHE A 489 -15.53 42.23 25.68
N ARG A 490 -15.36 43.25 24.82
CA ARG A 490 -16.05 44.53 24.96
C ARG A 490 -17.57 44.38 24.93
N VAL A 491 -18.12 43.56 24.03
CA VAL A 491 -19.57 43.36 23.89
C VAL A 491 -20.16 42.69 25.14
N GLU A 492 -19.49 41.68 25.69
CA GLU A 492 -19.95 40.96 26.89
C GLU A 492 -19.92 41.87 28.13
N ILE A 493 -18.83 42.64 28.30
CA ILE A 493 -18.72 43.59 29.42
C ILE A 493 -19.75 44.70 29.32
N ILE A 494 -20.02 45.25 28.13
CA ILE A 494 -21.03 46.31 27.98
C ILE A 494 -22.38 45.82 28.49
N ALA A 495 -22.79 44.60 28.11
CA ALA A 495 -24.05 44.04 28.58
C ALA A 495 -24.06 43.83 30.10
N ALA A 496 -22.96 43.36 30.68
CA ALA A 496 -22.85 43.18 32.13
C ALA A 496 -22.87 44.52 32.90
N LEU A 497 -22.22 45.56 32.36
CA LEU A 497 -22.20 46.90 32.96
C LEU A 497 -23.57 47.60 32.88
N GLU A 498 -24.27 47.45 31.76
CA GLU A 498 -25.59 48.04 31.50
C GLU A 498 -26.75 47.30 32.20
N ASP A 499 -26.52 46.10 32.77
CA ASP A 499 -27.54 45.37 33.51
C ASP A 499 -27.81 46.03 34.88
N GLU A 500 -29.07 46.39 35.11
CA GLU A 500 -29.55 47.00 36.36
C GLU A 500 -29.81 45.98 37.48
N ALA A 501 -29.90 44.70 37.14
CA ALA A 501 -30.18 43.61 38.09
C ALA A 501 -28.91 43.09 38.77
N LEU A 502 -27.74 43.26 38.15
CA LEU A 502 -26.46 42.82 38.69
C LEU A 502 -25.92 43.79 39.73
N THR A 503 -25.52 43.24 40.87
CA THR A 503 -24.75 43.97 41.88
C THR A 503 -23.34 44.26 41.37
N GLU A 504 -22.66 45.26 41.95
CA GLU A 504 -21.32 45.66 41.50
C GLU A 504 -20.28 44.54 41.69
N ALA A 505 -20.46 43.68 42.69
CA ALA A 505 -19.64 42.48 42.88
C ALA A 505 -19.85 41.44 41.77
N GLU A 506 -21.09 41.20 41.36
CA GLU A 506 -21.41 40.29 40.25
C GLU A 506 -20.93 40.83 38.90
N LYS A 507 -20.89 42.17 38.74
CA LYS A 507 -20.29 42.82 37.56
C LYS A 507 -18.78 42.60 37.51
N ALA A 508 -18.08 42.67 38.64
CA ALA A 508 -16.65 42.38 38.71
C ALA A 508 -16.36 40.90 38.41
N GLU A 509 -17.16 39.98 38.96
CA GLU A 509 -17.05 38.54 38.67
C GLU A 509 -17.31 38.22 37.19
N ALA A 510 -18.28 38.89 36.56
CA ALA A 510 -18.55 38.75 35.12
C ALA A 510 -17.35 39.21 34.25
N VAL A 511 -16.65 40.27 34.67
CA VAL A 511 -15.43 40.76 33.99
C VAL A 511 -14.30 39.73 34.12
N GLU A 512 -14.08 39.16 35.31
CA GLU A 512 -13.07 38.12 35.53
C GLU A 512 -13.38 36.84 34.75
N ALA A 513 -14.65 36.40 34.75
CA ALA A 513 -15.09 35.24 33.98
C ALA A 513 -14.92 35.45 32.46
N SER A 514 -15.20 36.66 31.97
CA SER A 514 -14.98 37.03 30.57
C SER A 514 -13.48 37.08 30.24
N GLN A 515 -12.66 37.64 31.12
CA GLN A 515 -11.20 37.68 30.97
C GLN A 515 -10.62 36.27 30.78
N GLY A 516 -11.00 35.33 31.66
CA GLY A 516 -10.54 33.94 31.59
C GLY A 516 -10.96 33.25 30.29
N SER A 517 -12.17 33.54 29.80
CA SER A 517 -12.74 32.88 28.62
C SER A 517 -12.13 33.34 27.30
N PHE A 518 -11.77 34.63 27.19
CA PHE A 518 -11.09 35.15 25.99
C PHE A 518 -9.55 35.08 26.07
N GLY A 519 -9.00 34.60 27.19
CA GLY A 519 -7.56 34.44 27.38
C GLY A 519 -6.79 35.76 27.36
N LEU A 520 -7.41 36.84 27.80
CA LEU A 520 -6.77 38.15 27.92
C LEU A 520 -5.92 38.21 29.19
N THR A 521 -4.75 38.83 29.11
CA THR A 521 -3.95 39.10 30.31
C THR A 521 -4.66 40.11 31.19
N GLU A 522 -4.44 40.05 32.51
CA GLU A 522 -5.04 40.97 33.49
C GLU A 522 -4.76 42.44 33.14
N LYS A 523 -3.57 42.73 32.61
CA LYS A 523 -3.20 44.06 32.14
C LYS A 523 -3.99 44.48 30.89
N GLU A 524 -4.07 43.61 29.87
CA GLU A 524 -4.83 43.92 28.64
C GLU A 524 -6.33 44.06 28.91
N ALA A 525 -6.89 43.21 29.77
CA ALA A 525 -8.29 43.27 30.17
C ALA A 525 -8.62 44.56 30.93
N ARG A 526 -7.73 45.01 31.83
CA ARG A 526 -7.86 46.29 32.54
C ARG A 526 -7.76 47.50 31.62
N GLU A 527 -6.76 47.55 30.73
CA GLU A 527 -6.61 48.64 29.76
C GLU A 527 -7.86 48.75 28.86
N GLU A 528 -8.37 47.62 28.38
CA GLU A 528 -9.58 47.58 27.54
C GLU A 528 -10.86 47.95 28.33
N LEU A 529 -10.96 47.54 29.59
CA LEU A 529 -12.06 47.91 30.48
C LEU A 529 -12.05 49.42 30.76
N GLU A 530 -10.88 49.99 31.05
CA GLU A 530 -10.71 51.42 31.30
C GLU A 530 -11.10 52.24 30.06
N ASP A 531 -10.60 51.87 28.88
CA ASP A 531 -10.95 52.52 27.61
C ASP A 531 -12.45 52.41 27.31
N LEU A 532 -13.06 51.26 27.60
CA LEU A 532 -14.48 51.01 27.36
C LEU A 532 -15.37 51.82 28.29
N VAL A 533 -15.07 51.83 29.59
CA VAL A 533 -15.78 52.62 30.61
C VAL A 533 -15.71 54.11 30.26
N LYS A 534 -14.53 54.59 29.88
CA LYS A 534 -14.31 55.98 29.44
C LYS A 534 -15.09 56.33 28.19
N ALA A 535 -14.98 55.52 27.13
CA ALA A 535 -15.67 55.76 25.86
C ALA A 535 -17.21 55.72 26.03
N ARG A 536 -17.71 54.82 26.87
CA ARG A 536 -19.15 54.72 27.17
C ARG A 536 -19.65 55.87 28.01
N ALA A 537 -18.93 56.26 29.06
CA ALA A 537 -19.28 57.42 29.87
C ALA A 537 -19.34 58.70 29.01
N GLN A 538 -18.39 58.88 28.08
CA GLN A 538 -18.41 59.98 27.11
C GLN A 538 -19.61 59.88 26.16
N GLY A 539 -19.87 58.69 25.59
CA GLY A 539 -21.00 58.46 24.69
C GLY A 539 -22.35 58.77 25.35
N TYR A 540 -22.60 58.28 26.56
CA TYR A 540 -23.83 58.58 27.30
C TYR A 540 -23.95 60.07 27.61
N LEU A 541 -22.86 60.74 27.98
CA LEU A 541 -22.87 62.17 28.24
C LEU A 541 -23.22 62.96 26.96
N VAL A 542 -22.60 62.65 25.82
CA VAL A 542 -22.87 63.30 24.54
C VAL A 542 -24.31 63.05 24.09
N ASN A 543 -24.80 61.81 24.21
CA ASN A 543 -26.19 61.46 23.88
C ASN A 543 -27.18 62.17 24.79
N ALA A 544 -26.93 62.21 26.11
CA ALA A 544 -27.78 62.91 27.06
C ALA A 544 -27.85 64.42 26.77
N VAL A 545 -26.74 65.05 26.37
CA VAL A 545 -26.73 66.45 25.92
C VAL A 545 -27.51 66.61 24.62
N GLY A 546 -27.29 65.73 23.65
CA GLY A 546 -27.99 65.74 22.37
C GLY A 546 -29.51 65.67 22.56
N ASP A 547 -29.98 64.74 23.38
CA ASP A 547 -31.39 64.54 23.71
C ASP A 547 -31.96 65.74 24.48
N LEU A 548 -31.20 66.30 25.42
CA LEU A 548 -31.60 67.51 26.15
C LEU A 548 -31.76 68.72 25.21
N LEU A 549 -30.85 68.88 24.24
CA LEU A 549 -30.93 69.95 23.24
C LEU A 549 -32.08 69.76 22.26
N GLN A 550 -32.46 68.52 21.98
CA GLN A 550 -33.63 68.17 21.15
C GLN A 550 -34.96 68.24 21.92
N GLY A 551 -34.94 68.47 23.24
CA GLY A 551 -36.13 68.54 24.09
C GLY A 551 -36.65 67.17 24.56
N ASN A 552 -35.90 66.10 24.33
CA ASN A 552 -36.24 64.74 24.74
C ASN A 552 -35.72 64.46 26.17
N GLU A 553 -36.27 65.15 27.16
CA GLU A 553 -35.79 65.08 28.56
C GLU A 553 -35.82 63.66 29.13
N ALA A 554 -36.81 62.84 28.77
CA ALA A 554 -36.92 61.46 29.24
C ALA A 554 -35.76 60.56 28.74
N GLN A 555 -35.31 60.74 27.50
CA GLN A 555 -34.17 59.97 26.97
C GLN A 555 -32.86 60.47 27.57
N ALA A 556 -32.70 61.79 27.75
CA ALA A 556 -31.56 62.36 28.44
C ALA A 556 -31.42 61.83 29.88
N ILE A 557 -32.53 61.65 30.60
CA ILE A 557 -32.54 61.05 31.94
C ILE A 557 -32.11 59.57 31.90
N ASN A 558 -32.59 58.78 30.93
CA ASN A 558 -32.21 57.37 30.80
C ASN A 558 -30.71 57.20 30.47
N GLU A 559 -30.15 58.06 29.60
CA GLU A 559 -28.72 58.04 29.31
C GLU A 559 -27.88 58.47 30.53
N MET A 560 -28.40 59.40 31.35
CA MET A 560 -27.78 59.76 32.64
C MET A 560 -27.85 58.62 33.68
N GLN A 561 -28.88 57.77 33.67
CA GLN A 561 -28.95 56.57 34.51
C GLN A 561 -27.89 55.54 34.12
N ARG A 562 -27.69 55.33 32.82
CA ARG A 562 -26.61 54.45 32.32
C ARG A 562 -25.23 54.98 32.68
N LEU A 563 -25.04 56.30 32.61
CA LEU A 563 -23.83 56.94 33.09
C LEU A 563 -23.60 56.71 34.59
N GLU A 564 -24.66 56.75 35.41
CA GLU A 564 -24.57 56.46 36.84
C GLU A 564 -24.10 55.01 37.11
N LEU A 565 -24.64 54.02 36.39
CA LEU A 565 -24.25 52.62 36.54
C LEU A 565 -22.77 52.40 36.20
N VAL A 566 -22.30 53.01 35.10
CA VAL A 566 -20.89 52.89 34.68
C VAL A 566 -19.96 53.66 35.62
N ALA A 567 -20.38 54.81 36.12
CA ALA A 567 -19.61 55.59 37.09
C ALA A 567 -19.53 54.90 38.47
N GLY A 568 -20.61 54.24 38.90
CA GLY A 568 -20.64 53.44 40.14
C GLY A 568 -19.63 52.30 40.11
N PHE A 569 -19.60 51.56 38.99
CA PHE A 569 -18.62 50.52 38.77
C PHE A 569 -17.17 51.06 38.73
N ALA A 570 -16.94 52.21 38.09
CA ALA A 570 -15.61 52.83 38.00
C ALA A 570 -15.06 53.29 39.36
N GLU A 571 -15.91 53.74 40.30
CA GLU A 571 -15.47 54.18 41.63
C GLU A 571 -14.99 53.01 42.51
N GLN A 572 -15.53 51.82 42.30
CA GLN A 572 -15.18 50.63 43.09
C GLN A 572 -14.01 49.83 42.53
N MET A 573 -13.74 49.96 41.24
CA MET A 573 -12.59 49.33 40.59
C MET A 573 -11.32 50.18 40.80
N ASP A 574 -10.33 49.63 41.48
CA ASP A 574 -9.03 50.27 41.68
C ASP A 574 -8.37 50.62 40.33
N GLY A 575 -8.17 51.91 40.07
CA GLY A 575 -7.40 52.44 38.94
C GLY A 575 -8.20 53.13 37.83
N ILE A 576 -9.54 53.14 37.84
CA ILE A 576 -10.35 53.81 36.80
C ILE A 576 -10.79 55.21 37.28
N GLU A 577 -9.99 56.25 36.98
CA GLU A 577 -10.35 57.64 37.32
C GLU A 577 -11.17 58.32 36.20
N LEU A 578 -12.48 58.50 36.41
CA LEU A 578 -13.33 59.37 35.55
C LEU A 578 -13.16 60.87 35.85
N LYS A 579 -12.63 61.22 37.03
CA LYS A 579 -12.58 62.58 37.61
C LYS A 579 -11.68 63.58 36.86
N ARG A 580 -10.83 63.12 35.94
CA ARG A 580 -9.81 63.95 35.25
C ARG A 580 -9.94 63.96 33.73
N GLN A 581 -11.05 63.49 33.17
CA GLN A 581 -11.24 63.51 31.72
C GLN A 581 -11.62 64.90 31.21
N GLU A 582 -11.00 65.29 30.09
CA GLU A 582 -11.46 66.40 29.26
C GLU A 582 -12.75 65.95 28.55
N TRP A 583 -13.88 66.26 29.16
CA TRP A 583 -15.19 66.00 28.56
C TRP A 583 -15.41 66.95 27.39
N GLU A 584 -15.87 66.44 26.24
CA GLU A 584 -16.22 67.26 25.07
C GLU A 584 -17.39 68.23 25.35
N VAL A 585 -18.14 67.96 26.42
CA VAL A 585 -19.31 68.74 26.84
C VAL A 585 -18.91 69.87 27.79
N SER A 586 -19.34 71.09 27.48
CA SER A 586 -19.09 72.28 28.31
C SER A 586 -19.60 72.13 29.76
N ALA A 587 -18.86 72.68 30.73
CA ALA A 587 -19.21 72.65 32.15
C ALA A 587 -20.63 73.15 32.49
N PRO A 588 -21.16 74.23 31.86
CA PRO A 588 -22.53 74.69 32.11
C PRO A 588 -23.59 73.67 31.68
N MET A 589 -23.33 72.92 30.59
CA MET A 589 -24.25 71.91 30.09
C MET A 589 -24.28 70.67 30.98
N ARG A 590 -23.12 70.26 31.50
CA ARG A 590 -23.03 69.18 32.51
C ARG A 590 -23.78 69.55 33.80
N GLN A 591 -23.65 70.79 34.27
CA GLN A 591 -24.43 71.32 35.39
C GLN A 591 -25.94 71.32 35.14
N ARG A 592 -26.36 71.65 33.91
CA ARG A 592 -27.77 71.62 33.53
C ARG A 592 -28.32 70.19 33.51
N LEU A 593 -27.60 69.24 32.92
CA LEU A 593 -27.98 67.81 32.92
C LEU A 593 -28.10 67.25 34.33
N LEU A 594 -27.13 67.54 35.20
CA LEU A 594 -27.17 67.07 36.59
C LEU A 594 -28.36 67.63 37.37
N LYS A 595 -28.74 68.90 37.12
CA LYS A 595 -29.96 69.49 37.69
C LYS A 595 -31.23 68.85 37.14
N THR A 596 -31.31 68.60 35.83
CA THR A 596 -32.45 67.93 35.20
C THR A 596 -32.61 66.49 35.69
N TYR A 597 -31.50 65.77 35.86
CA TYR A 597 -31.48 64.41 36.42
C TYR A 597 -31.93 64.39 37.88
N ALA A 598 -31.38 65.28 38.72
CA ALA A 598 -31.75 65.40 40.14
C ALA A 598 -33.21 65.85 40.37
N ALA A 599 -33.80 66.58 39.42
CA ALA A 599 -35.19 67.03 39.49
C ALA A 599 -36.21 65.98 38.99
N SER A 600 -35.75 64.88 38.36
CA SER A 600 -36.62 63.89 37.75
C SER A 600 -37.18 62.87 38.75
N PRO A 601 -38.47 62.46 38.64
CA PRO A 601 -39.05 61.39 39.45
C PRO A 601 -38.41 60.00 39.18
N LEU A 602 -37.74 59.82 38.05
CA LEU A 602 -36.92 58.62 37.77
C LEU A 602 -35.59 58.65 38.53
N GLY A 603 -35.03 59.84 38.74
CA GLY A 603 -33.91 60.04 39.66
C GLY A 603 -34.33 59.83 41.13
N ALA A 604 -35.60 60.02 41.49
CA ALA A 604 -36.06 59.87 42.88
C ALA A 604 -36.39 58.42 43.32
N LYS A 605 -36.44 57.43 42.41
CA LYS A 605 -36.86 56.05 42.74
C LYS A 605 -35.77 55.17 43.35
N LYS A 606 -34.50 55.42 43.04
CA LYS A 606 -33.32 54.96 43.77
C LYS A 606 -32.60 56.24 44.17
N ALA A 607 -32.27 56.46 45.45
CA ALA A 607 -31.60 57.69 45.89
C ALA A 607 -30.42 57.99 44.92
N PRO A 608 -30.54 59.00 44.04
CA PRO A 608 -29.64 59.13 42.92
C PRO A 608 -28.29 59.51 43.51
N ASN A 609 -27.22 58.83 43.12
CA ASN A 609 -25.89 59.14 43.61
C ASN A 609 -25.36 60.38 42.87
N VAL A 610 -26.09 61.50 43.01
CA VAL A 610 -25.82 62.81 42.38
C VAL A 610 -24.42 63.30 42.77
N LYS A 611 -23.94 62.89 43.94
CA LYS A 611 -22.58 63.15 44.41
C LYS A 611 -21.55 62.43 43.53
N LEU A 612 -21.75 61.14 43.29
CA LEU A 612 -20.91 60.31 42.43
C LEU A 612 -20.91 60.82 40.98
N LEU A 613 -22.08 61.17 40.43
CA LEU A 613 -22.19 61.78 39.11
C LEU A 613 -21.55 63.18 39.05
N GLY A 614 -21.71 64.00 40.09
CA GLY A 614 -21.10 65.33 40.16
C GLY A 614 -19.57 65.27 40.22
N ASP A 615 -19.06 64.30 40.96
CA ASP A 615 -17.65 63.95 41.06
C ASP A 615 -17.10 63.43 39.73
N ALA A 616 -17.79 62.51 39.06
CA ALA A 616 -17.38 61.96 37.77
C ALA A 616 -17.39 63.02 36.64
N LEU A 617 -18.35 63.95 36.67
CA LEU A 617 -18.49 65.01 35.67
C LEU A 617 -17.59 66.23 35.93
N GLY A 618 -16.89 66.29 37.08
CA GLY A 618 -16.07 67.44 37.46
C GLY A 618 -16.90 68.72 37.62
N VAL A 619 -18.09 68.58 38.22
CA VAL A 619 -19.08 69.65 38.44
C VAL A 619 -19.25 69.97 39.93
N ALA A 620 -18.81 69.06 40.80
CA ALA A 620 -18.86 69.18 42.26
C ALA A 620 -17.85 70.19 42.84
#